data_AF-A0A1M6S117-F1
#
_entry.id   AF-A0A1M6S117-F1
#
_cell.length_a   1.000
_cell.length_b   1.000
_cell.length_c   1.000
_cell.angle_alpha   90.00
_cell.angle_beta   90.00
_cell.angle_gamma   90.00
#
_symmetry.space_group_name_H-M   'P 1'
#
loop_
_entity.id
_entity.type
_entity.pdbx_description
1 polymer ?
#
loop_
_entity_poly.entity_id
_entity_poly.type
_entity_poly.pdbx_seq_one_letter_code
_entity_poly.pdbx_strand_id
1 'polypeptide(L)'
;MSMEVSTIIQMLLVVFLIASAIGVSVTRNLFIAVIVFMGYSSIMAIIWVFLQSPDLAITEAAVGAGVDSVLFFLTLKKVHALKGTREG
;
A
#
# COMPACT_ATOMS: atom_id res chain seq x y z
N MET A 1 27.48 -19.79 1.67
CA MET A 1 26.13 -19.82 1.06
C MET A 1 25.67 -18.38 0.93
N SER A 2 26.06 -17.74 -0.17
CA SER A 2 25.78 -16.33 -0.46
C SER A 2 24.28 -16.16 -0.64
N MET A 3 23.62 -15.49 0.30
CA MET A 3 22.28 -14.98 0.02
C MET A 3 22.42 -13.96 -1.11
N GLU A 4 21.86 -14.31 -2.27
CA GLU A 4 21.73 -13.40 -3.40
C GLU A 4 21.06 -12.11 -2.88
N VAL A 5 21.65 -10.94 -3.14
CA VAL A 5 21.16 -9.64 -2.64
C VAL A 5 19.68 -9.43 -2.97
N SER A 6 19.23 -9.96 -4.12
CA SER A 6 17.83 -9.99 -4.54
C SER A 6 16.90 -10.68 -3.54
N THR A 7 17.31 -11.81 -2.95
CA THR A 7 16.51 -12.54 -1.96
C THR A 7 16.38 -11.77 -0.65
N ILE A 8 17.45 -11.08 -0.23
CA ILE A 8 17.43 -10.23 0.97
C ILE A 8 16.45 -9.07 0.77
N ILE A 9 16.48 -8.41 -0.39
CA ILE A 9 15.57 -7.31 -0.72
C ILE A 9 14.12 -7.81 -0.74
N GLN A 10 13.83 -8.93 -1.41
CA GLN A 10 12.49 -9.51 -1.44
C GLN A 10 11.96 -9.83 -0.03
N MET A 11 12.78 -10.45 0.82
CA MET A 11 12.41 -10.76 2.21
C MET A 11 12.11 -9.50 3.03
N LEU A 12 12.92 -8.44 2.86
CA LEU A 12 12.71 -7.16 3.53
C LEU A 12 11.41 -6.49 3.06
N LEU A 13 11.13 -6.52 1.75
CA LEU A 13 9.88 -5.98 1.19
C LEU A 13 8.66 -6.72 1.73
N VAL A 14 8.70 -8.05 1.82
CA VAL A 14 7.59 -8.85 2.39
C VAL A 14 7.38 -8.55 3.88
N VAL A 15 8.45 -8.42 4.66
CA VAL A 15 8.35 -8.03 6.08
C VAL A 15 7.72 -6.64 6.22
N PHE A 16 8.14 -5.69 5.38
CA PHE A 16 7.56 -4.35 5.37
C PHE A 16 6.07 -4.37 4.96
N LEU A 17 5.70 -5.24 4.03
CA LEU A 17 4.33 -5.43 3.55
C LEU A 17 3.41 -6.00 4.65
N ILE A 18 3.92 -6.93 5.47
CA ILE A 18 3.20 -7.42 6.65
C ILE A 18 3.07 -6.31 7.70
N ALA A 19 4.14 -5.55 7.94
CA ALA A 19 4.12 -4.45 8.91
C ALA A 19 3.12 -3.36 8.52
N SER A 20 3.04 -3.00 7.23
CA SER A 20 2.07 -2.02 6.73
C SER A 20 0.64 -2.55 6.77
N ALA A 21 0.40 -3.84 6.49
CA ALA A 21 -0.93 -4.45 6.65
C ALA A 21 -1.43 -4.40 8.09
N ILE A 22 -0.56 -4.71 9.07
CA ILE A 22 -0.88 -4.55 10.49
C ILE A 22 -1.11 -3.08 10.82
N GLY A 23 -0.27 -2.18 10.31
CA GLY A 23 -0.42 -0.73 10.48
C GLY A 23 -1.77 -0.20 10.02
N VAL A 24 -2.25 -0.62 8.84
CA VAL A 24 -3.59 -0.29 8.33
C VAL A 24 -4.67 -0.82 9.26
N SER A 25 -4.56 -2.07 9.71
CA SER A 25 -5.58 -2.71 10.55
C SER A 25 -5.72 -2.08 11.94
N VAL A 26 -4.63 -1.54 12.49
CA VAL A 26 -4.60 -0.91 13.82
C VAL A 26 -4.92 0.59 13.78
N THR A 27 -4.83 1.24 12.62
CA THR A 27 -5.01 2.68 12.50
C THR A 27 -6.48 3.09 12.60
N ARG A 28 -6.83 3.87 13.64
CA ARG A 28 -8.19 4.43 13.81
C ARG A 28 -8.52 5.58 12.84
N ASN A 29 -7.51 6.25 12.28
CA ASN A 29 -7.72 7.34 11.34
C ASN A 29 -7.77 6.81 9.90
N LEU A 30 -8.95 6.81 9.30
CA LEU A 30 -9.19 6.34 7.93
C LEU A 30 -8.25 7.01 6.90
N PHE A 31 -7.91 8.28 7.08
CA PHE A 31 -7.00 8.98 6.16
C PHE A 31 -5.57 8.39 6.21
N ILE A 32 -5.07 8.13 7.42
CA ILE A 32 -3.74 7.54 7.62
C ILE A 32 -3.74 6.09 7.13
N ALA A 33 -4.80 5.33 7.40
CA ALA A 33 -4.96 3.96 6.91
C ALA A 33 -4.91 3.89 5.38
N VAL A 34 -5.58 4.83 4.69
CA VAL A 34 -5.56 4.94 3.22
C VAL A 34 -4.16 5.23 2.68
N ILE A 35 -3.42 6.19 3.28
CA ILE A 35 -2.06 6.52 2.83
C ILE A 35 -1.13 5.32 2.98
N VAL A 36 -1.21 4.60 4.11
CA VAL A 36 -0.40 3.40 4.34
C VAL A 36 -0.77 2.30 3.34
N PHE A 37 -2.06 2.16 3.01
CA PHE A 37 -2.52 1.20 2.02
C PHE A 37 -2.04 1.53 0.59
N MET A 38 -2.03 2.81 0.19
CA MET A 38 -1.44 3.25 -1.08
C MET A 38 0.06 2.89 -1.17
N GLY A 39 0.78 3.06 -0.06
CA GLY A 39 2.19 2.64 0.04
C GLY A 39 2.36 1.12 -0.05
N TYR A 40 1.47 0.34 0.57
CA TYR A 40 1.43 -1.11 0.48
C TYR A 40 1.28 -1.59 -0.98
N SER A 41 0.32 -1.04 -1.73
CA SER A 41 0.10 -1.45 -3.13
C SER A 41 1.30 -1.11 -4.03
N SER A 42 1.95 0.05 -3.80
CA SER A 42 3.17 0.41 -4.53
C SER A 42 4.32 -0.59 -4.29
N ILE A 43 4.47 -1.07 -3.06
CA ILE A 43 5.49 -2.07 -2.70
C ILE A 43 5.17 -3.43 -3.31
N MET A 44 3.88 -3.79 -3.39
CA MET A 44 3.45 -5.00 -4.08
C MET A 44 3.81 -4.97 -5.57
N ALA A 45 3.63 -3.83 -6.26
CA ALA A 45 4.04 -3.66 -7.65
C ALA A 45 5.56 -3.87 -7.83
N ILE A 46 6.38 -3.38 -6.91
CA ILE A 46 7.84 -3.59 -6.92
C ILE A 46 8.18 -5.09 -6.76
N ILE A 47 7.47 -5.80 -5.87
CA ILE A 47 7.65 -7.24 -5.68
C ILE A 47 7.35 -8.00 -6.98
N TRP A 48 6.29 -7.65 -7.71
CA TRP A 48 5.96 -8.29 -9.01
C TRP A 48 7.07 -8.13 -10.06
N VAL A 49 7.76 -6.99 -10.08
CA VAL A 49 8.94 -6.78 -10.94
C VAL A 49 10.05 -7.77 -10.58
N PHE A 50 10.32 -7.95 -9.29
CA PHE A 50 11.34 -8.89 -8.81
C PHE A 50 10.97 -10.36 -9.05
N LEU A 51 9.68 -10.70 -9.10
CA LEU A 51 9.18 -12.03 -9.46
C LEU A 51 9.21 -12.30 -10.99
N GLN A 52 9.82 -11.42 -11.78
CA GLN A 52 9.85 -11.51 -13.25
C GLN A 52 8.45 -11.52 -13.90
N SER A 53 7.46 -10.88 -13.26
CA SER A 53 6.10 -10.75 -13.81
C SER A 53 5.79 -9.28 -14.13
N PRO A 54 6.27 -8.76 -15.28
CA PRO A 54 6.09 -7.36 -15.65
C PRO A 54 4.63 -6.99 -15.93
N ASP A 55 3.84 -7.94 -16.44
CA ASP A 55 2.43 -7.70 -16.75
C ASP A 55 1.60 -7.44 -15.49
N LEU A 56 1.86 -8.21 -14.42
CA LEU A 56 1.24 -8.01 -13.11
C LEU A 56 1.76 -6.74 -12.43
N ALA A 57 3.03 -6.40 -12.59
CA ALA A 57 3.59 -5.17 -12.03
C ALA A 57 2.95 -3.90 -12.63
N ILE A 58 2.76 -3.87 -13.96
CA ILE A 58 2.15 -2.71 -14.65
C ILE A 58 0.68 -2.56 -14.24
N THR A 59 -0.06 -3.66 -14.19
CA THR A 59 -1.47 -3.64 -13.80
C THR A 59 -1.65 -3.24 -12.34
N GLU A 60 -0.84 -3.78 -11.43
CA GLU A 60 -0.86 -3.39 -10.01
C GLU A 60 -0.47 -1.91 -9.82
N ALA A 61 0.54 -1.40 -10.54
CA ALA A 61 0.91 0.01 -10.46
C ALA A 61 -0.21 0.93 -10.98
N ALA A 62 -0.89 0.56 -12.07
CA ALA A 62 -2.00 1.33 -12.60
C ALA A 62 -3.23 1.31 -11.66
N VAL A 63 -3.55 0.16 -11.08
CA VAL A 63 -4.66 0.01 -10.13
C VAL A 63 -4.37 0.71 -8.81
N GLY A 64 -3.18 0.49 -8.24
CA GLY A 64 -2.75 1.05 -6.96
C GLY A 64 -2.59 2.57 -6.97
N ALA A 65 -1.95 3.13 -8.01
CA ALA A 65 -1.79 4.58 -8.09
C ALA A 65 -3.06 5.29 -8.59
N GLY A 66 -3.80 4.66 -9.51
CA GLY A 66 -4.94 5.27 -10.19
C GLY A 66 -6.28 5.00 -9.49
N VAL A 67 -6.77 3.78 -9.64
CA VAL A 67 -8.15 3.39 -9.25
C VAL A 67 -8.32 3.45 -7.74
N ASP A 68 -7.37 2.88 -7.01
CA ASP A 68 -7.41 2.76 -5.56
C ASP A 68 -7.40 4.14 -4.89
N SER A 69 -6.55 5.05 -5.37
CA SER A 69 -6.52 6.45 -4.94
C SER A 69 -7.85 7.17 -5.10
N VAL A 70 -8.49 7.02 -6.27
CA VAL A 70 -9.79 7.65 -6.55
C VAL A 70 -10.87 7.05 -5.66
N LEU A 71 -10.92 5.73 -5.54
CA LEU A 71 -11.91 5.03 -4.72
C LEU A 71 -11.81 5.43 -3.25
N PHE A 72 -10.59 5.47 -2.70
CA PHE A 72 -10.38 5.90 -1.33
C PHE A 72 -10.68 7.36 -1.11
N PHE A 73 -10.33 8.25 -2.05
CA PHE A 73 -10.68 9.66 -1.94
C PHE A 73 -12.19 9.87 -1.95
N LEU A 74 -12.92 9.18 -2.83
CA LEU A 74 -14.38 9.19 -2.86
C LEU A 74 -14.98 8.62 -1.57
N THR A 75 -14.43 7.53 -1.07
CA THR A 75 -14.85 6.91 0.20
C THR A 75 -14.64 7.88 1.35
N LEU A 76 -13.43 8.44 1.52
CA LEU A 76 -13.10 9.43 2.55
C LEU A 76 -14.01 10.67 2.49
N LYS A 77 -14.31 11.15 1.29
CA LYS A 77 -15.28 12.24 1.08
C LYS A 77 -16.69 11.83 1.54
N LYS A 78 -17.12 10.60 1.25
CA LYS A 78 -18.45 10.09 1.60
C LYS A 78 -18.63 9.83 3.10
N VAL A 79 -17.61 9.30 3.78
CA VAL A 79 -17.63 9.12 5.24
C VAL A 79 -17.36 10.42 6.02
N HIS A 80 -17.24 11.58 5.33
CA HIS A 80 -16.83 12.86 5.92
C HIS A 80 -15.56 12.75 6.78
N ALA A 81 -14.72 11.75 6.51
CA ALA A 81 -13.51 11.46 7.28
C ALA A 81 -12.40 12.51 7.05
N LEU A 82 -12.56 13.39 6.06
CA LEU A 82 -11.75 14.59 5.89
C LEU A 82 -11.97 15.63 7.00
N LYS A 83 -13.01 15.46 7.84
CA LYS A 83 -13.28 16.31 8.99
C LYS A 83 -12.47 15.84 10.20
N GLY A 84 -11.15 16.01 10.12
CA GLY A 84 -10.32 16.05 11.32
C GLY A 84 -10.76 17.23 12.19
N THR A 85 -11.26 16.93 13.38
CA THR A 85 -11.50 17.86 14.52
C THR A 85 -12.40 19.07 14.24
N ARG A 86 -13.72 18.87 14.41
CA ARG A 86 -14.57 19.91 15.02
C ARG A 86 -15.46 19.28 16.08
N GLU A 87 -14.88 18.90 17.21
CA GLU A 87 -15.58 18.79 18.50
C GLU A 87 -14.57 19.15 19.61
N GLY A 88 -14.86 20.23 20.35
CA GLY A 88 -14.15 20.67 21.56
C GLY A 88 -13.39 21.97 21.41
#